data_AF-A0AA88KLE4-F1
#
_entry.id   AF-A0AA88KLE4-F1
#
_cell.length_a   1.000
_cell.length_b   1.000
_cell.length_c   1.000
_cell.angle_alpha   90.00
_cell.angle_beta   90.00
_cell.angle_gamma   90.00
#
_symmetry.space_group_name_H-M   'P 1'
#
loop_
_entity.id
_entity.type
_entity.pdbx_description
1 polymer ?
#
loop_
_entity_poly.entity_id
_entity_poly.type
_entity_poly.pdbx_seq_one_letter_code
_entity_poly.pdbx_strand_id
1 'polypeptide(L)'
;MPLNTVNNDGSLNNPSQIRANLQKVKSVGTDGIMIDVWWGICEQKSPQSYNFTAYQQLFTMCQQIGLKVEPVMSFHQCGTNIGDAAYIPLPNWVLQVGQWNPDIFYTDQNGHRDREYLSLGVDNVAIFPTSVPGKNRTAVDIYSDFMTAFRNTFSSFIQSGVIDVIEIGLGPAGEMRYPSYQLQNNLWSFPGIGAFQCYDKYMLNNLAMAAKNVGHPEWGTAGPNDAGYYNSMPYQTGFFSDNTYNNYASNYGQFFLNWYSGMLIQHGNSILQRARSIFGKNAKLAAKIAGIHWCQYNIDFEFTCMEMIDSQQPSNCACGPAELVALTRSTAWKYGLDYGGENALDIEGNTQANAQIVKQSSSSGKAISGFTYLRMSDSLLNSSYNFNVYAQLVNALHQLEMNTKSSNSNDTIHILKQLPKSFLFSFKN
;
A
#
# COMPACT_ATOMS: atom_id res chain seq x y z
N MET A 1 14.61 -2.48 12.77
CA MET A 1 15.69 -1.83 13.53
C MET A 1 15.74 -0.34 13.15
N PRO A 2 16.38 0.56 13.91
CA PRO A 2 16.56 1.95 13.47
C PRO A 2 17.28 2.04 12.11
N LEU A 3 16.87 2.97 11.24
CA LEU A 3 17.40 3.10 9.87
C LEU A 3 18.91 3.37 9.83
N ASN A 4 19.44 4.08 10.83
CA ASN A 4 20.86 4.38 11.01
C ASN A 4 21.61 3.37 11.90
N THR A 5 21.15 2.10 11.97
CA THR A 5 21.88 1.04 12.71
C THR A 5 23.30 0.84 12.16
N VAL A 6 23.47 0.98 10.85
CA VAL A 6 24.76 1.03 10.17
C VAL A 6 24.96 2.44 9.62
N ASN A 7 26.11 3.04 9.92
CA ASN A 7 26.50 4.36 9.45
C ASN A 7 26.91 4.32 7.97
N ASN A 8 26.90 5.49 7.30
CA ASN A 8 27.33 5.63 5.90
C ASN A 8 28.80 5.25 5.64
N ASP A 9 29.62 5.12 6.67
CA ASP A 9 31.01 4.62 6.56
C ASP A 9 31.12 3.08 6.67
N GLY A 10 30.00 2.38 6.85
CA GLY A 10 29.94 0.94 7.00
C GLY A 10 30.24 0.43 8.41
N SER A 11 30.26 1.29 9.43
CA SER A 11 30.39 0.94 10.85
C SER A 11 29.03 0.79 11.55
N LEU A 12 28.96 0.00 12.62
CA LEU A 12 27.77 -0.06 13.48
C LEU A 12 27.64 1.20 14.34
N ASN A 13 26.44 1.77 14.38
CA ASN A 13 26.14 2.94 15.19
C ASN A 13 25.96 2.57 16.67
N ASN A 14 26.95 2.89 17.51
CA ASN A 14 26.98 2.56 18.93
C ASN A 14 26.72 1.06 19.24
N PRO A 15 27.68 0.17 18.93
CA PRO A 15 27.51 -1.28 19.05
C PRO A 15 27.12 -1.75 20.47
N SER A 16 27.65 -1.08 21.50
CA SER A 16 27.33 -1.39 22.90
C SER A 16 25.86 -1.13 23.22
N GLN A 17 25.32 0.02 22.77
CA GLN A 17 23.90 0.34 22.94
C GLN A 17 23.01 -0.60 22.14
N ILE A 18 23.40 -0.93 20.90
CA ILE A 18 22.68 -1.91 20.08
C ILE A 18 22.58 -3.24 20.84
N ARG A 19 23.68 -3.76 21.38
CA ARG A 19 23.68 -5.02 22.13
C ARG A 19 22.75 -4.97 23.35
N ALA A 20 22.81 -3.88 24.12
CA ALA A 20 21.93 -3.70 25.28
C ALA A 20 20.44 -3.67 24.87
N ASN A 21 20.11 -3.00 23.78
CA ASN A 21 18.75 -2.95 23.23
C ASN A 21 18.28 -4.35 22.77
N LEU A 22 19.15 -5.10 22.08
CA LEU A 22 18.85 -6.48 21.64
C LEU A 22 18.59 -7.42 22.83
N GLN A 23 19.38 -7.31 23.90
CA GLN A 23 19.14 -8.09 25.13
C GLN A 23 17.81 -7.73 25.79
N LYS A 24 17.46 -6.44 25.80
CA LYS A 24 16.20 -5.95 26.38
C LYS A 24 14.98 -6.43 25.61
N VAL A 25 14.99 -6.40 24.28
CA VAL A 25 13.85 -6.96 23.50
C VAL A 25 13.79 -8.47 23.66
N LYS A 26 14.94 -9.16 23.74
CA LYS A 26 14.95 -10.60 23.99
C LYS A 26 14.34 -10.98 25.34
N SER A 27 14.57 -10.18 26.39
CA SER A 27 14.06 -10.49 27.74
C SER A 27 12.53 -10.42 27.86
N VAL A 28 11.84 -9.83 26.88
CA VAL A 28 10.36 -9.80 26.82
C VAL A 28 9.79 -10.81 25.81
N GLY A 29 10.62 -11.75 25.33
CA GLY A 29 10.19 -12.85 24.47
C GLY A 29 10.23 -12.56 22.97
N THR A 30 10.86 -11.47 22.52
CA THR A 30 11.02 -11.21 21.08
C THR A 30 11.80 -12.33 20.38
N ASP A 31 11.29 -12.79 19.23
CA ASP A 31 11.88 -13.86 18.43
C ASP A 31 13.09 -13.41 17.61
N GLY A 32 13.05 -12.19 17.06
CA GLY A 32 14.08 -11.68 16.17
C GLY A 32 13.97 -10.20 15.84
N ILE A 33 14.80 -9.75 14.91
CA ILE A 33 14.81 -8.39 14.38
C ILE A 33 14.72 -8.38 12.86
N MET A 34 14.14 -7.33 12.30
CA MET A 34 14.22 -6.99 10.88
C MET A 34 15.20 -5.82 10.67
N ILE A 35 16.03 -5.87 9.64
CA ILE A 35 17.06 -4.87 9.36
C ILE A 35 17.34 -4.71 7.86
N ASP A 36 17.36 -3.46 7.41
CA ASP A 36 17.82 -3.10 6.06
C ASP A 36 19.31 -3.37 5.86
N VAL A 37 19.64 -4.14 4.83
CA VAL A 37 21.01 -4.33 4.33
C VAL A 37 21.20 -3.40 3.14
N TRP A 38 21.56 -2.15 3.44
CA TRP A 38 21.63 -1.06 2.48
C TRP A 38 22.67 -1.29 1.38
N TRP A 39 22.21 -1.35 0.13
CA TRP A 39 23.09 -1.46 -1.04
C TRP A 39 24.11 -0.33 -1.11
N GLY A 40 23.66 0.91 -0.85
CA GLY A 40 24.49 2.11 -0.83
C GLY A 40 25.66 2.09 0.16
N ILE A 41 25.55 1.30 1.23
CA ILE A 41 26.62 1.10 2.23
C ILE A 41 27.48 -0.11 1.84
N CYS A 42 26.82 -1.22 1.51
CA CYS A 42 27.51 -2.48 1.29
C CYS A 42 28.35 -2.52 0.01
N GLU A 43 27.96 -1.82 -1.06
CA GLU A 43 28.72 -1.76 -2.32
C GLU A 43 29.17 -0.33 -2.66
N GLN A 44 29.50 0.45 -1.62
CA GLN A 44 29.74 1.89 -1.71
C GLN A 44 30.96 2.26 -2.57
N LYS A 45 32.07 1.54 -2.39
CA LYS A 45 33.40 1.96 -2.90
C LYS A 45 33.52 1.80 -4.41
N SER A 46 33.13 0.66 -4.94
CA SER A 46 33.24 0.32 -6.36
C SER A 46 32.35 -0.88 -6.69
N PRO A 47 32.01 -1.09 -7.98
CA PRO A 47 31.28 -2.27 -8.41
C PRO A 47 31.94 -3.56 -7.92
N GLN A 48 31.11 -4.47 -7.40
CA GLN A 48 31.45 -5.80 -6.89
C GLN A 48 32.44 -5.81 -5.72
N SER A 49 32.60 -4.69 -5.03
CA SER A 49 33.39 -4.56 -3.81
C SER A 49 32.48 -4.42 -2.59
N TYR A 50 32.22 -5.55 -1.93
CA TYR A 50 31.23 -5.64 -0.86
C TYR A 50 31.85 -5.54 0.54
N ASN A 51 31.28 -4.69 1.39
CA ASN A 51 31.61 -4.61 2.82
C ASN A 51 30.37 -4.93 3.66
N PHE A 52 30.38 -6.11 4.28
CA PHE A 52 29.32 -6.58 5.18
C PHE A 52 29.73 -6.61 6.65
N THR A 53 30.87 -5.99 7.00
CA THR A 53 31.50 -6.14 8.33
C THR A 53 30.57 -5.76 9.49
N ALA A 54 29.88 -4.62 9.40
CA ALA A 54 28.93 -4.18 10.42
C ALA A 54 27.73 -5.16 10.56
N TYR A 55 27.20 -5.65 9.45
CA TYR A 55 26.11 -6.64 9.46
C TYR A 55 26.57 -7.98 10.04
N GLN A 56 27.79 -8.42 9.75
CA GLN A 56 28.38 -9.62 10.36
C GLN A 56 28.54 -9.47 11.88
N GLN A 57 28.98 -8.30 12.34
CA GLN A 57 29.04 -8.00 13.77
C GLN A 57 27.64 -8.05 14.40
N LEU A 58 26.64 -7.42 13.78
CA LEU A 58 25.25 -7.40 14.27
C LEU A 58 24.63 -8.80 14.32
N PHE A 59 24.78 -9.61 13.28
CA PHE A 59 24.18 -10.94 13.22
C PHE A 59 24.85 -11.89 14.22
N THR A 60 26.15 -11.71 14.46
CA THR A 60 26.86 -12.40 15.54
C THR A 60 26.26 -12.03 16.92
N MET A 61 25.95 -10.75 17.17
CA MET A 61 25.26 -10.35 18.41
C MET A 61 23.89 -11.03 18.53
N CYS A 62 23.10 -11.04 17.45
CA CYS A 62 21.78 -11.67 17.45
C CYS A 62 21.87 -13.17 17.74
N GLN A 63 22.79 -13.88 17.08
CA GLN A 63 23.05 -15.30 17.34
C GLN A 63 23.42 -15.56 18.80
N GLN A 64 24.33 -14.78 19.39
CA GLN A 64 24.76 -14.92 20.79
C GLN A 64 23.62 -14.67 21.79
N ILE A 65 22.70 -13.76 21.46
CA ILE A 65 21.54 -13.41 22.30
C ILE A 65 20.36 -14.38 22.09
N GLY A 66 20.37 -15.16 21.01
CA GLY A 66 19.27 -16.06 20.64
C GLY A 66 18.11 -15.34 19.96
N LEU A 67 18.42 -14.31 19.15
CA LEU A 67 17.47 -13.62 18.26
C LEU A 67 17.66 -14.09 16.81
N LYS A 68 16.53 -14.22 16.10
CA LYS A 68 16.49 -14.39 14.65
C LYS A 68 16.73 -13.05 13.94
N VAL A 69 17.06 -13.12 12.65
CA VAL A 69 17.29 -11.96 11.80
C VAL A 69 16.50 -12.11 10.50
N GLU A 70 15.82 -11.04 10.12
CA GLU A 70 15.20 -10.85 8.82
C GLU A 70 15.92 -9.71 8.08
N PRO A 71 16.97 -10.01 7.30
CA PRO A 71 17.63 -9.02 6.46
C PRO A 71 16.76 -8.64 5.25
N VAL A 72 16.66 -7.35 4.98
CA VAL A 72 16.07 -6.79 3.75
C VAL A 72 17.20 -6.47 2.77
N MET A 73 17.13 -6.98 1.54
CA MET A 73 18.03 -6.60 0.46
C MET A 73 17.61 -5.23 -0.07
N SER A 74 18.05 -4.16 0.60
CA SER A 74 17.59 -2.80 0.39
C SER A 74 18.32 -2.14 -0.78
N PHE A 75 17.87 -2.45 -1.99
CA PHE A 75 18.35 -1.88 -3.27
C PHE A 75 17.83 -0.47 -3.55
N HIS A 76 17.37 0.23 -2.52
CA HIS A 76 16.74 1.55 -2.60
C HIS A 76 17.42 2.54 -1.64
N GLN A 77 17.15 3.83 -1.84
CA GLN A 77 17.56 4.91 -0.95
C GLN A 77 16.73 4.94 0.34
N CYS A 78 17.37 5.28 1.46
CA CYS A 78 16.71 5.79 2.67
C CYS A 78 16.81 7.33 2.71
N GLY A 79 15.76 8.05 3.13
CA GLY A 79 15.87 9.47 3.48
C GLY A 79 14.87 10.42 2.83
N THR A 80 13.89 9.92 2.10
CA THR A 80 12.97 10.74 1.30
C THR A 80 11.50 10.41 1.52
N ASN A 81 11.21 9.44 2.38
CA ASN A 81 9.86 9.07 2.81
C ASN A 81 9.54 9.62 4.22
N ILE A 82 8.25 9.70 4.56
CA ILE A 82 7.82 10.09 5.91
C ILE A 82 8.42 9.14 6.94
N GLY A 83 9.15 9.68 7.92
CA GLY A 83 9.74 8.91 9.01
C GLY A 83 11.21 8.53 8.85
N ASP A 84 11.84 8.88 7.72
CA ASP A 84 13.26 8.57 7.50
C ASP A 84 14.16 9.49 8.36
N ALA A 85 14.82 8.91 9.36
CA ALA A 85 15.77 9.61 10.24
C ALA A 85 17.23 9.56 9.73
N ALA A 86 17.46 9.01 8.55
CA ALA A 86 18.79 8.78 7.96
C ALA A 86 18.74 9.01 6.45
N TYR A 87 19.85 9.47 5.86
CA TYR A 87 20.01 9.58 4.41
C TYR A 87 21.10 8.62 3.93
N ILE A 88 20.67 7.59 3.19
CA ILE A 88 21.52 6.52 2.65
C ILE A 88 21.17 6.38 1.17
N PRO A 89 21.92 7.03 0.26
CA PRO A 89 21.62 7.00 -1.17
C PRO A 89 22.01 5.67 -1.81
N LEU A 90 21.64 5.46 -3.07
CA LEU A 90 22.24 4.42 -3.91
C LEU A 90 23.77 4.59 -4.01
N PRO A 91 24.55 3.54 -4.35
CA PRO A 91 26.00 3.66 -4.46
C PRO A 91 26.42 4.78 -5.41
N ASN A 92 27.46 5.53 -5.04
CA ASN A 92 27.88 6.70 -5.80
C ASN A 92 28.25 6.38 -7.27
N TRP A 93 28.83 5.21 -7.53
CA TRP A 93 29.15 4.77 -8.89
C TRP A 93 27.89 4.54 -9.75
N VAL A 94 26.74 4.21 -9.15
CA VAL A 94 25.43 4.15 -9.84
C VAL A 94 24.91 5.56 -10.11
N LEU A 95 25.00 6.44 -9.11
CA LEU A 95 24.56 7.83 -9.25
C LEU A 95 25.37 8.58 -10.32
N GLN A 96 26.64 8.24 -10.51
CA GLN A 96 27.48 8.74 -11.60
C GLN A 96 27.00 8.25 -12.97
N VAL A 97 26.52 7.00 -13.09
CA VAL A 97 25.84 6.54 -14.32
C VAL A 97 24.62 7.41 -14.60
N GLY A 98 23.84 7.73 -13.56
CA GLY A 98 22.67 8.59 -13.65
C GLY A 98 22.95 10.04 -14.03
N GLN A 99 24.20 10.53 -13.94
CA GLN A 99 24.56 11.88 -14.38
C GLN A 99 24.61 12.00 -15.90
N TRP A 100 25.17 11.00 -16.59
CA TRP A 100 25.24 10.99 -18.06
C TRP A 100 24.07 10.23 -18.72
N ASN A 101 23.38 9.39 -17.95
CA ASN A 101 22.18 8.67 -18.39
C ASN A 101 21.07 8.77 -17.33
N PRO A 102 20.32 9.88 -17.27
CA PRO A 102 19.27 10.07 -16.27
C PRO A 102 18.10 9.08 -16.41
N ASP A 103 17.95 8.43 -17.57
CA ASP A 103 16.89 7.43 -17.83
C ASP A 103 17.10 6.10 -17.09
N ILE A 104 18.15 5.95 -16.28
CA ILE A 104 18.24 4.81 -15.35
C ILE A 104 17.26 4.93 -14.18
N PHE A 105 16.63 6.09 -14.00
CA PHE A 105 15.72 6.41 -12.91
C PHE A 105 14.28 6.49 -13.41
N TYR A 106 13.34 6.12 -12.53
CA TYR A 106 11.91 6.32 -12.82
C TYR A 106 11.62 7.78 -13.10
N THR A 107 10.71 8.02 -14.04
CA THR A 107 10.47 9.34 -14.60
C THR A 107 8.99 9.58 -14.81
N ASP A 108 8.50 10.72 -14.35
CA ASP A 108 7.12 11.16 -14.58
C ASP A 108 6.96 11.89 -15.91
N GLN A 109 5.70 12.22 -16.27
CA GLN A 109 5.38 12.90 -17.53
C GLN A 109 6.03 14.28 -17.70
N ASN A 110 6.46 14.92 -16.61
CA ASN A 110 7.10 16.23 -16.61
C ASN A 110 8.64 16.12 -16.60
N GLY A 111 9.17 14.89 -16.62
CA GLY A 111 10.60 14.62 -16.62
C GLY A 111 11.26 14.66 -15.24
N HIS A 112 10.49 14.73 -14.14
CA HIS A 112 11.06 14.59 -12.80
C HIS A 112 11.60 13.17 -12.61
N ARG A 113 12.78 13.06 -12.01
CA ARG A 113 13.52 11.81 -11.86
C ARG A 113 13.54 11.38 -10.40
N ASP A 114 13.04 10.19 -10.13
CA ASP A 114 13.13 9.56 -8.81
C ASP A 114 14.44 8.78 -8.69
N ARG A 115 15.34 9.26 -7.82
CA ARG A 115 16.67 8.69 -7.63
C ARG A 115 16.74 7.62 -6.54
N GLU A 116 15.59 7.21 -5.99
CA GLU A 116 15.55 6.24 -4.89
C GLU A 116 15.81 4.82 -5.36
N TYR A 117 15.49 4.51 -6.61
CA TYR A 117 15.58 3.16 -7.18
C TYR A 117 15.85 3.20 -8.69
N LEU A 118 16.42 2.14 -9.25
CA LEU A 118 16.64 2.03 -10.70
C LEU A 118 15.31 1.71 -11.39
N SER A 119 14.99 2.39 -12.50
CA SER A 119 13.81 2.06 -13.30
C SER A 119 13.88 0.60 -13.76
N LEU A 120 12.77 -0.13 -13.67
CA LEU A 120 12.68 -1.47 -14.24
C LEU A 120 12.90 -1.49 -15.77
N GLY A 121 12.86 -0.33 -16.44
CA GLY A 121 13.24 -0.18 -17.83
C GLY A 121 14.70 -0.59 -18.10
N VAL A 122 15.58 -0.54 -17.09
CA VAL A 122 17.00 -0.94 -17.21
C VAL A 122 17.33 -2.31 -16.63
N ASP A 123 16.31 -3.11 -16.26
CA ASP A 123 16.48 -4.45 -15.69
C ASP A 123 17.41 -5.34 -16.52
N ASN A 124 17.29 -5.27 -17.84
CA ASN A 124 18.01 -6.10 -18.80
C ASN A 124 18.97 -5.31 -19.69
N VAL A 125 19.31 -4.08 -19.32
CA VAL A 125 20.19 -3.21 -20.11
C VAL A 125 21.58 -3.18 -19.49
N ALA A 126 22.60 -3.64 -20.22
CA ALA A 126 23.97 -3.74 -19.72
C ALA A 126 24.72 -2.39 -19.76
N ILE A 127 24.39 -1.50 -18.83
CA ILE A 127 24.92 -0.12 -18.74
C ILE A 127 25.73 0.16 -17.48
N PHE A 128 25.65 -0.71 -16.47
CA PHE A 128 26.32 -0.48 -15.20
C PHE A 128 27.72 -1.11 -15.19
N PRO A 129 28.73 -0.43 -14.64
CA PRO A 129 30.09 -0.97 -14.63
C PRO A 129 30.20 -2.24 -13.76
N THR A 130 31.18 -3.08 -14.10
CA THR A 130 31.63 -4.19 -13.27
C THR A 130 33.01 -3.87 -12.67
N SER A 131 33.55 -4.76 -11.84
CA SER A 131 34.94 -4.69 -11.38
C SER A 131 35.96 -4.93 -12.51
N VAL A 132 35.51 -5.44 -13.66
CA VAL A 132 36.34 -5.68 -14.85
C VAL A 132 36.21 -4.51 -15.82
N PRO A 133 37.29 -3.77 -16.11
CA PRO A 133 37.25 -2.66 -17.06
C PRO A 133 36.69 -3.08 -18.43
N GLY A 134 35.82 -2.25 -18.99
CA GLY A 134 35.19 -2.50 -20.30
C GLY A 134 34.03 -3.51 -20.30
N LYS A 135 33.70 -4.11 -19.15
CA LYS A 135 32.53 -4.99 -19.02
C LYS A 135 31.43 -4.31 -18.20
N ASN A 136 30.22 -4.30 -18.77
CA ASN A 136 29.01 -3.82 -18.10
C ASN A 136 28.13 -4.99 -17.66
N ARG A 137 27.22 -4.70 -16.73
CA ARG A 137 26.18 -5.59 -16.20
C ARG A 137 24.83 -4.87 -16.17
N THR A 138 23.77 -5.64 -16.05
CA THR A 138 22.39 -5.14 -15.96
C THR A 138 22.00 -4.79 -14.51
N ALA A 139 20.87 -4.11 -14.29
CA ALA A 139 20.37 -3.87 -12.94
C ALA A 139 20.05 -5.18 -12.22
N VAL A 140 19.45 -6.15 -12.92
CA VAL A 140 19.14 -7.47 -12.34
C VAL A 140 20.43 -8.25 -12.01
N ASP A 141 21.50 -8.10 -12.79
CA ASP A 141 22.80 -8.69 -12.45
C ASP A 141 23.42 -8.04 -11.20
N ILE A 142 23.28 -6.73 -11.00
CA ILE A 142 23.69 -6.06 -9.76
C ILE A 142 23.01 -6.71 -8.56
N TYR A 143 21.68 -6.84 -8.59
CA TYR A 143 20.91 -7.43 -7.50
C TYR A 143 21.34 -8.89 -7.24
N SER A 144 21.61 -9.63 -8.32
CA SER A 144 22.07 -11.03 -8.25
C SER A 144 23.45 -11.16 -7.62
N ASP A 145 24.39 -10.31 -8.04
CA ASP A 145 25.76 -10.32 -7.51
C ASP A 145 25.76 -9.96 -6.02
N PHE A 146 24.96 -8.95 -5.63
CA PHE A 146 24.81 -8.54 -4.25
C PHE A 146 24.23 -9.64 -3.36
N MET A 147 23.12 -10.26 -3.79
CA MET A 147 22.51 -11.40 -3.08
C MET A 147 23.47 -12.58 -3.00
N THR A 148 24.26 -12.83 -4.04
CA THR A 148 25.27 -13.90 -4.05
C THR A 148 26.39 -13.61 -3.04
N ALA A 149 26.90 -12.37 -3.01
CA ALA A 149 27.90 -11.95 -2.04
C ALA A 149 27.36 -12.08 -0.61
N PHE A 150 26.14 -11.60 -0.37
CA PHE A 150 25.44 -11.75 0.91
C PHE A 150 25.33 -13.23 1.31
N ARG A 151 24.80 -14.10 0.42
CA ARG A 151 24.65 -15.54 0.70
C ARG A 151 25.98 -16.19 1.06
N ASN A 152 27.06 -15.83 0.37
CA ASN A 152 28.38 -16.39 0.64
C ASN A 152 28.91 -15.94 2.01
N THR A 153 28.80 -14.66 2.33
CA THR A 153 29.23 -14.09 3.62
C THR A 153 28.43 -14.65 4.80
N PHE A 154 27.12 -14.82 4.64
CA PHE A 154 26.20 -15.17 5.73
C PHE A 154 25.71 -16.62 5.70
N SER A 155 26.36 -17.49 4.92
CA SER A 155 25.98 -18.90 4.73
C SER A 155 25.80 -19.66 6.04
N SER A 156 26.66 -19.44 7.04
CA SER A 156 26.56 -20.08 8.35
C SER A 156 25.34 -19.62 9.15
N PHE A 157 24.94 -18.35 9.06
CA PHE A 157 23.75 -17.81 9.72
C PHE A 157 22.46 -18.31 9.06
N ILE A 158 22.47 -18.50 7.73
CA ILE A 158 21.36 -19.11 7.00
C ILE A 158 21.23 -20.59 7.39
N GLN A 159 22.32 -21.35 7.38
CA GLN A 159 22.32 -22.79 7.69
C GLN A 159 21.94 -23.08 9.15
N SER A 160 22.39 -22.25 10.09
CA SER A 160 22.01 -22.36 11.51
C SER A 160 20.60 -21.83 11.80
N GLY A 161 19.92 -21.25 10.80
CA GLY A 161 18.60 -20.66 10.93
C GLY A 161 18.56 -19.41 11.79
N VAL A 162 19.68 -18.71 12.00
CA VAL A 162 19.70 -17.37 12.61
C VAL A 162 19.00 -16.39 11.68
N ILE A 163 19.32 -16.45 10.39
CA ILE A 163 18.54 -15.77 9.35
C ILE A 163 17.31 -16.62 9.07
N ASP A 164 16.11 -16.10 9.38
CA ASP A 164 14.85 -16.85 9.21
C ASP A 164 14.21 -16.57 7.84
N VAL A 165 14.10 -15.29 7.47
CA VAL A 165 13.49 -14.82 6.22
C VAL A 165 14.43 -13.82 5.57
N ILE A 166 14.55 -13.85 4.24
CA ILE A 166 15.29 -12.84 3.48
C ILE A 166 14.27 -12.07 2.64
N GLU A 167 14.07 -10.80 2.96
CA GLU A 167 13.21 -9.92 2.18
C GLU A 167 13.99 -9.34 0.99
N ILE A 168 13.39 -9.37 -0.20
CA ILE A 168 13.99 -8.85 -1.42
C ILE A 168 13.33 -7.53 -1.77
N GLY A 169 14.10 -6.43 -1.74
CA GLY A 169 13.61 -5.12 -2.16
C GLY A 169 13.37 -5.08 -3.67
N LEU A 170 12.20 -4.58 -4.10
CA LEU A 170 11.77 -4.57 -5.51
C LEU A 170 11.37 -3.19 -6.04
N GLY A 171 11.77 -2.13 -5.33
CA GLY A 171 11.41 -0.77 -5.67
C GLY A 171 11.67 0.22 -4.54
N PRO A 172 11.10 1.44 -4.64
CA PRO A 172 11.20 2.46 -3.62
C PRO A 172 10.69 1.95 -2.27
N ALA A 173 11.36 2.30 -1.17
CA ALA A 173 11.11 1.76 0.17
C ALA A 173 11.12 0.20 0.27
N GLY A 174 11.76 -0.48 -0.70
CA GLY A 174 11.81 -1.94 -0.79
C GLY A 174 10.56 -2.58 -1.39
N GLU A 175 9.56 -1.79 -1.74
CA GLU A 175 8.24 -2.27 -2.16
C GLU A 175 8.18 -2.52 -3.66
N MET A 176 7.49 -3.58 -4.09
CA MET A 176 7.22 -3.83 -5.51
C MET A 176 6.12 -2.86 -5.98
N ARG A 177 6.54 -1.65 -6.33
CA ARG A 177 5.69 -0.58 -6.87
C ARG A 177 6.53 0.43 -7.63
N TYR A 178 5.82 1.33 -8.31
CA TYR A 178 6.40 2.55 -8.86
C TYR A 178 6.48 3.65 -7.77
N PRO A 179 7.37 4.66 -7.93
CA PRO A 179 7.39 5.85 -7.09
C PRO A 179 6.27 6.83 -7.49
N SER A 180 5.01 6.42 -7.39
CA SER A 180 3.86 7.20 -7.88
C SER A 180 3.40 8.32 -6.94
N TYR A 181 3.85 8.32 -5.68
CA TYR A 181 3.53 9.30 -4.64
C TYR A 181 4.80 9.92 -4.04
N GLN A 182 5.53 10.69 -4.84
CA GLN A 182 6.81 11.28 -4.44
C GLN A 182 6.63 12.46 -3.49
N LEU A 183 7.13 12.30 -2.26
CA LEU A 183 7.14 13.39 -1.27
C LEU A 183 8.26 14.40 -1.52
N GLN A 184 9.29 14.00 -2.27
CA GLN A 184 10.40 14.87 -2.63
C GLN A 184 9.90 16.11 -3.37
N ASN A 185 10.48 17.27 -3.05
CA ASN A 185 10.13 18.57 -3.64
C ASN A 185 8.64 18.95 -3.52
N ASN A 186 7.91 18.38 -2.55
CA ASN A 186 6.47 18.57 -2.38
C ASN A 186 5.65 18.23 -3.62
N LEU A 187 6.10 17.26 -4.44
CA LEU A 187 5.40 16.84 -5.64
C LEU A 187 4.02 16.26 -5.31
N TRP A 188 3.95 15.40 -4.30
CA TRP A 188 2.73 14.73 -3.87
C TRP A 188 2.37 15.01 -2.40
N SER A 189 1.07 15.05 -2.14
CA SER A 189 0.46 15.12 -0.83
C SER A 189 -0.75 14.19 -0.77
N PHE A 190 -0.95 13.54 0.36
CA PHE A 190 -2.12 12.70 0.56
C PHE A 190 -3.41 13.54 0.49
N PRO A 191 -4.48 13.09 -0.21
CA PRO A 191 -4.69 11.80 -0.87
C PRO A 191 -4.62 11.85 -2.41
N GLY A 192 -3.68 12.61 -3.00
CA GLY A 192 -3.58 12.75 -4.46
C GLY A 192 -3.46 11.41 -5.21
N ILE A 193 -3.97 11.34 -6.45
CA ILE A 193 -3.93 10.11 -7.27
C ILE A 193 -2.51 9.64 -7.63
N GLY A 194 -1.50 10.51 -7.52
CA GLY A 194 -0.13 10.23 -7.94
C GLY A 194 0.11 10.47 -9.43
N ALA A 195 1.20 9.92 -9.96
CA ALA A 195 1.54 10.02 -11.39
C ALA A 195 2.16 8.72 -11.92
N PHE A 196 1.92 8.41 -13.20
CA PHE A 196 2.60 7.32 -13.90
C PHE A 196 4.10 7.61 -14.05
N GLN A 197 4.93 6.62 -13.75
CA GLN A 197 6.39 6.73 -13.64
C GLN A 197 7.13 6.00 -14.78
N CYS A 198 6.61 6.07 -16.00
CA CYS A 198 7.09 5.28 -17.14
C CYS A 198 7.71 6.12 -18.28
N TYR A 199 8.17 7.34 -18.00
CA TYR A 199 8.64 8.28 -19.02
C TYR A 199 10.16 8.27 -19.22
N ASP A 200 10.88 7.32 -18.62
CA ASP A 200 12.26 7.08 -19.01
C ASP A 200 12.31 6.45 -20.40
N LYS A 201 13.38 6.71 -21.16
CA LYS A 201 13.45 6.27 -22.57
C LYS A 201 13.34 4.75 -22.75
N TYR A 202 13.71 3.96 -21.73
CA TYR A 202 13.69 2.50 -21.84
C TYR A 202 12.27 1.97 -21.72
N MET A 203 11.51 2.48 -20.75
CA MET A 203 10.09 2.17 -20.61
C MET A 203 9.28 2.69 -21.80
N LEU A 204 9.54 3.91 -22.29
CA LEU A 204 8.87 4.44 -23.48
C LEU A 204 9.13 3.60 -24.73
N ASN A 205 10.38 3.14 -24.94
CA ASN A 205 10.68 2.24 -26.05
C ASN A 205 9.98 0.88 -25.90
N ASN A 206 9.90 0.35 -24.68
CA ASN A 206 9.16 -0.88 -24.40
C ASN A 206 7.65 -0.72 -24.70
N LEU A 207 7.04 0.37 -24.24
CA LEU A 207 5.64 0.71 -24.52
C LEU A 207 5.39 0.81 -26.03
N ALA A 208 6.25 1.51 -26.77
CA ALA A 208 6.15 1.64 -28.21
C ALA A 208 6.18 0.27 -28.93
N MET A 209 7.06 -0.64 -28.50
CA MET A 209 7.10 -2.01 -29.02
C MET A 209 5.85 -2.81 -28.66
N ALA A 210 5.37 -2.72 -27.41
CA ALA A 210 4.17 -3.41 -26.96
C ALA A 210 2.93 -2.97 -27.76
N ALA A 211 2.80 -1.66 -27.99
CA ALA A 211 1.71 -1.05 -28.76
C ALA A 211 1.74 -1.50 -30.23
N LYS A 212 2.92 -1.51 -30.85
CA LYS A 212 3.10 -2.04 -32.21
C LYS A 212 2.70 -3.51 -32.32
N ASN A 213 3.03 -4.33 -31.32
CA ASN A 213 2.74 -5.76 -31.33
C ASN A 213 1.24 -6.09 -31.26
N VAL A 214 0.43 -5.20 -30.67
CA VAL A 214 -1.04 -5.34 -30.64
C VAL A 214 -1.73 -4.64 -31.81
N GLY A 215 -0.98 -4.14 -32.79
CA GLY A 215 -1.52 -3.48 -33.99
C GLY A 215 -1.93 -2.01 -33.80
N HIS A 216 -1.59 -1.41 -32.66
CA HIS A 216 -1.96 -0.04 -32.29
C HIS A 216 -0.72 0.81 -31.96
N PRO A 217 0.19 1.08 -32.92
CA PRO A 217 1.40 1.85 -32.65
C PRO A 217 1.14 3.25 -32.07
N GLU A 218 -0.03 3.84 -32.34
CA GLU A 218 -0.48 5.12 -31.80
C GLU A 218 -0.63 5.11 -30.27
N TRP A 219 -0.91 3.95 -29.66
CA TRP A 219 -0.99 3.79 -28.21
C TRP A 219 0.38 3.82 -27.52
N GLY A 220 1.46 3.69 -28.30
CA GLY A 220 2.82 3.53 -27.82
C GLY A 220 3.64 4.83 -27.71
N THR A 221 3.03 5.98 -27.97
CA THR A 221 3.75 7.25 -28.07
C THR A 221 4.23 7.77 -26.70
N ALA A 222 3.40 7.65 -25.67
CA ALA A 222 3.69 7.97 -24.28
C ALA A 222 2.62 7.33 -23.36
N GLY A 223 2.74 7.55 -22.05
CA GLY A 223 1.64 7.28 -21.11
C GLY A 223 0.44 8.21 -21.35
N PRO A 224 -0.72 7.95 -20.71
CA PRO A 224 -1.94 8.72 -20.89
C PRO A 224 -1.71 10.22 -20.66
N ASN A 225 -2.13 11.05 -21.62
CA ASN A 225 -1.87 12.49 -21.61
C ASN A 225 -2.91 13.30 -20.81
N ASP A 226 -3.94 12.65 -20.29
CA ASP A 226 -5.06 13.23 -19.56
C ASP A 226 -5.22 12.61 -18.15
N ALA A 227 -4.16 11.99 -17.61
CA ALA A 227 -4.12 11.39 -16.29
C ALA A 227 -4.00 12.39 -15.12
N GLY A 228 -3.96 13.70 -15.40
CA GLY A 228 -3.79 14.73 -14.38
C GLY A 228 -2.36 14.82 -13.85
N TYR A 229 -2.21 15.20 -12.58
CA TYR A 229 -0.92 15.34 -11.88
C TYR A 229 -1.02 14.78 -10.45
N TYR A 230 0.10 14.70 -9.73
CA TYR A 230 0.21 14.06 -8.40
C TYR A 230 -0.96 14.32 -7.44
N ASN A 231 -1.41 15.57 -7.31
CA ASN A 231 -2.45 15.98 -6.35
C ASN A 231 -3.86 16.13 -6.98
N SER A 232 -4.06 15.68 -8.21
CA SER A 232 -5.39 15.59 -8.80
C SER A 232 -6.25 14.57 -8.05
N MET A 233 -7.57 14.73 -8.15
CA MET A 233 -8.56 13.71 -7.78
C MET A 233 -9.02 12.96 -9.03
N PRO A 234 -9.50 11.70 -8.92
CA PRO A 234 -9.89 10.91 -10.10
C PRO A 234 -10.87 11.63 -11.03
N TYR A 235 -11.91 12.25 -10.46
CA TYR A 235 -12.96 12.99 -11.16
C TYR A 235 -12.47 14.28 -11.87
N GLN A 236 -11.25 14.74 -11.60
CA GLN A 236 -10.66 15.93 -12.23
C GLN A 236 -9.86 15.59 -13.49
N THR A 237 -9.74 14.31 -13.84
CA THR A 237 -8.87 13.84 -14.92
C THR A 237 -9.67 13.16 -16.02
N GLY A 238 -9.14 13.16 -17.24
CA GLY A 238 -9.77 12.44 -18.34
C GLY A 238 -9.57 10.93 -18.20
N PHE A 239 -8.35 10.50 -17.84
CA PHE A 239 -8.01 9.08 -17.77
C PHE A 239 -8.78 8.34 -16.67
N PHE A 240 -8.97 8.95 -15.49
CA PHE A 240 -9.58 8.29 -14.33
C PHE A 240 -11.08 8.59 -14.16
N SER A 241 -11.74 9.20 -15.16
CA SER A 241 -13.18 9.46 -15.13
C SER A 241 -13.97 8.63 -16.16
N ASP A 242 -15.24 8.34 -15.86
CA ASP A 242 -16.06 7.39 -16.64
C ASP A 242 -16.56 7.91 -18.00
N ASN A 243 -16.18 9.13 -18.42
CA ASN A 243 -16.79 9.81 -19.57
C ASN A 243 -15.79 10.30 -20.64
N THR A 244 -14.62 9.67 -20.76
CA THR A 244 -13.65 10.01 -21.84
C THR A 244 -13.31 8.81 -22.71
N TYR A 245 -13.01 9.08 -23.99
CA TYR A 245 -12.79 8.05 -25.02
C TYR A 245 -11.61 7.11 -24.70
N ASN A 246 -10.55 7.65 -24.11
CA ASN A 246 -9.31 6.94 -23.78
C ASN A 246 -9.11 6.77 -22.26
N ASN A 247 -10.21 6.69 -21.49
CA ASN A 247 -10.14 6.48 -20.04
C ASN A 247 -9.60 5.07 -19.67
N TYR A 248 -9.43 4.84 -18.37
CA TYR A 248 -8.95 3.59 -17.80
C TYR A 248 -9.74 2.34 -18.23
N ALA A 249 -11.03 2.49 -18.55
CA ALA A 249 -11.92 1.40 -18.98
C ALA A 249 -11.90 1.15 -20.50
N SER A 250 -11.37 2.09 -21.29
CA SER A 250 -11.24 1.96 -22.74
C SER A 250 -10.24 0.87 -23.14
N ASN A 251 -10.28 0.43 -24.41
CA ASN A 251 -9.29 -0.52 -24.94
C ASN A 251 -7.85 -0.01 -24.80
N TYR A 252 -7.63 1.29 -25.03
CA TYR A 252 -6.32 1.94 -24.81
C TYR A 252 -5.93 1.91 -23.33
N GLY A 253 -6.84 2.31 -22.44
CA GLY A 253 -6.58 2.35 -21.00
C GLY A 253 -6.28 0.97 -20.43
N GLN A 254 -7.04 -0.05 -20.81
CA GLN A 254 -6.78 -1.45 -20.44
C GLN A 254 -5.46 -1.95 -21.01
N PHE A 255 -5.13 -1.64 -22.27
CA PHE A 255 -3.82 -1.95 -22.83
C PHE A 255 -2.69 -1.33 -22.00
N PHE A 256 -2.76 -0.02 -21.73
CA PHE A 256 -1.73 0.71 -21.00
C PHE A 256 -1.59 0.20 -19.56
N LEU A 257 -2.69 0.00 -18.83
CA LEU A 257 -2.67 -0.48 -17.45
C LEU A 257 -2.18 -1.93 -17.35
N ASN A 258 -2.54 -2.80 -18.30
CA ASN A 258 -2.03 -4.17 -18.38
C ASN A 258 -0.53 -4.18 -18.71
N TRP A 259 -0.07 -3.31 -19.61
CA TRP A 259 1.36 -3.15 -19.88
C TRP A 259 2.11 -2.65 -18.64
N TYR A 260 1.64 -1.57 -18.01
CA TYR A 260 2.31 -0.94 -16.88
C TYR A 260 2.38 -1.89 -15.66
N SER A 261 1.25 -2.50 -15.28
CA SER A 261 1.25 -3.50 -14.20
C SER A 261 2.02 -4.78 -14.57
N GLY A 262 1.95 -5.21 -15.83
CA GLY A 262 2.69 -6.36 -16.34
C GLY A 262 4.20 -6.19 -16.28
N MET A 263 4.72 -4.99 -16.57
CA MET A 263 6.14 -4.66 -16.44
C MET A 263 6.61 -4.81 -14.98
N LEU A 264 5.82 -4.34 -14.01
CA LEU A 264 6.14 -4.48 -12.59
C LEU A 264 6.12 -5.95 -12.12
N ILE A 265 5.16 -6.75 -12.60
CA ILE A 265 5.11 -8.19 -12.32
C ILE A 265 6.34 -8.90 -12.89
N GLN A 266 6.74 -8.55 -14.12
CA GLN A 266 7.94 -9.11 -14.76
C GLN A 266 9.23 -8.73 -14.02
N HIS A 267 9.33 -7.49 -13.52
CA HIS A 267 10.43 -7.03 -12.66
C HIS A 267 10.55 -7.91 -11.42
N GLY A 268 9.45 -8.02 -10.65
CA GLY A 268 9.40 -8.87 -9.45
C GLY A 268 9.76 -10.32 -9.75
N ASN A 269 9.18 -10.90 -10.80
CA ASN A 269 9.46 -12.27 -11.20
C ASN A 269 10.95 -12.48 -11.56
N SER A 270 11.54 -11.56 -12.34
CA SER A 270 12.94 -11.68 -12.77
C SER A 270 13.91 -11.68 -11.59
N ILE A 271 13.69 -10.80 -10.61
CA ILE A 271 14.56 -10.70 -9.43
C ILE A 271 14.31 -11.87 -8.47
N LEU A 272 13.05 -12.22 -8.19
CA LEU A 272 12.71 -13.28 -7.25
C LEU A 272 13.12 -14.67 -7.76
N GLN A 273 13.07 -14.93 -9.06
CA GLN A 273 13.61 -16.16 -9.65
C GLN A 273 15.11 -16.30 -9.42
N ARG A 274 15.86 -15.19 -9.55
CA ARG A 274 17.30 -15.18 -9.27
C ARG A 274 17.58 -15.31 -7.79
N ALA A 275 16.84 -14.62 -6.93
CA ALA A 275 16.92 -14.78 -5.47
C ALA A 275 16.70 -16.24 -5.06
N ARG A 276 15.65 -16.89 -5.58
CA ARG A 276 15.38 -18.32 -5.33
C ARG A 276 16.52 -19.22 -5.78
N SER A 277 17.13 -18.93 -6.94
CA SER A 277 18.28 -19.69 -7.43
C SER A 277 19.52 -19.52 -6.53
N ILE A 278 19.74 -18.34 -5.97
CA ILE A 278 20.90 -18.00 -5.12
C ILE A 278 20.78 -18.60 -3.71
N PHE A 279 19.60 -18.47 -3.09
CA PHE A 279 19.35 -18.88 -1.70
C PHE A 279 18.82 -20.32 -1.57
N GLY A 280 18.45 -20.96 -2.67
CA GLY A 280 17.97 -22.34 -2.71
C GLY A 280 16.54 -22.49 -2.18
N LYS A 281 16.01 -23.71 -2.17
CA LYS A 281 14.59 -24.00 -1.84
C LYS A 281 14.25 -23.87 -0.35
N ASN A 282 15.24 -23.99 0.52
CA ASN A 282 15.02 -24.04 1.97
C ASN A 282 14.95 -22.66 2.63
N ALA A 283 15.51 -21.62 2.01
CA ALA A 283 15.41 -20.26 2.50
C ALA A 283 13.99 -19.71 2.29
N LYS A 284 13.43 -19.07 3.32
CA LYS A 284 12.20 -18.28 3.18
C LYS A 284 12.56 -16.95 2.52
N LEU A 285 11.82 -16.60 1.47
CA LEU A 285 11.99 -15.34 0.75
C LEU A 285 10.69 -14.55 0.87
N ALA A 286 10.80 -13.26 1.10
CA ALA A 286 9.68 -12.34 1.16
C ALA A 286 9.85 -11.21 0.13
N ALA A 287 8.73 -10.60 -0.23
CA ALA A 287 8.67 -9.39 -1.04
C ALA A 287 7.55 -8.53 -0.47
N LYS A 288 7.75 -7.21 -0.49
CA LYS A 288 6.81 -6.25 0.10
C LYS A 288 5.93 -5.61 -0.98
N ILE A 289 4.62 -5.54 -0.72
CA ILE A 289 3.65 -4.83 -1.57
C ILE A 289 3.15 -3.61 -0.79
N ALA A 290 3.10 -2.45 -1.45
CA ALA A 290 2.63 -1.21 -0.83
C ALA A 290 1.11 -1.22 -0.60
N GLY A 291 0.68 -0.70 0.55
CA GLY A 291 -0.74 -0.50 0.87
C GLY A 291 -1.24 0.84 0.32
N ILE A 292 -1.69 0.86 -0.94
CA ILE A 292 -2.29 2.06 -1.56
C ILE A 292 -3.80 2.03 -1.32
N HIS A 293 -4.27 2.79 -0.33
CA HIS A 293 -5.65 2.69 0.18
C HIS A 293 -6.49 3.97 0.01
N TRP A 294 -5.93 5.03 -0.60
CA TRP A 294 -6.65 6.29 -0.88
C TRP A 294 -7.33 6.27 -2.25
N CYS A 295 -8.11 7.31 -2.55
CA CYS A 295 -8.99 7.41 -3.71
C CYS A 295 -10.19 6.42 -3.72
N GLN A 296 -10.47 5.73 -2.61
CA GLN A 296 -11.80 5.16 -2.40
C GLN A 296 -12.80 6.31 -2.33
N TYR A 297 -13.88 6.23 -3.12
CA TYR A 297 -14.91 7.25 -3.17
C TYR A 297 -15.48 7.42 -1.75
N ASN A 298 -15.23 8.59 -1.12
CA ASN A 298 -15.85 8.98 0.15
C ASN A 298 -17.32 9.36 -0.08
N ILE A 299 -18.06 8.43 -0.68
CA ILE A 299 -19.46 8.55 -1.05
C ILE A 299 -20.22 7.58 -0.16
N ASP A 300 -21.12 8.14 0.62
CA ASP A 300 -22.06 7.38 1.41
C ASP A 300 -23.35 7.19 0.59
N PHE A 301 -23.76 5.94 0.38
CA PHE A 301 -25.06 5.64 -0.21
C PHE A 301 -26.10 5.64 0.90
N GLU A 302 -26.88 6.72 0.99
CA GLU A 302 -27.99 6.82 1.95
C GLU A 302 -29.28 6.25 1.38
N PHE A 303 -29.96 5.38 2.15
CA PHE A 303 -31.19 4.73 1.73
C PHE A 303 -32.24 4.70 2.84
N THR A 304 -33.51 4.82 2.46
CA THR A 304 -34.65 4.87 3.39
C THR A 304 -35.31 3.49 3.59
N CYS A 305 -36.41 3.42 4.34
CA CYS A 305 -37.18 2.21 4.68
C CYS A 305 -36.48 1.23 5.64
N MET A 306 -35.45 1.68 6.37
CA MET A 306 -34.68 0.83 7.30
C MET A 306 -35.54 0.25 8.43
N GLU A 307 -36.68 0.85 8.73
CA GLU A 307 -37.64 0.44 9.77
C GLU A 307 -38.67 -0.60 9.31
N MET A 308 -38.86 -0.74 8.00
CA MET A 308 -39.99 -1.49 7.46
C MET A 308 -39.76 -3.01 7.51
N ILE A 309 -40.84 -3.74 7.80
CA ILE A 309 -40.87 -5.21 7.88
C ILE A 309 -41.82 -5.74 6.80
N ASP A 310 -41.38 -6.73 6.02
CA ASP A 310 -42.12 -7.24 4.85
C ASP A 310 -43.49 -7.80 5.25
N SER A 311 -43.54 -8.53 6.36
CA SER A 311 -44.79 -9.10 6.89
C SER A 311 -45.79 -8.07 7.42
N GLN A 312 -45.41 -6.80 7.52
CA GLN A 312 -46.30 -5.70 7.91
C GLN A 312 -46.89 -4.97 6.69
N GLN A 313 -46.49 -5.34 5.47
CA GLN A 313 -47.01 -4.73 4.25
C GLN A 313 -48.33 -5.38 3.79
N PRO A 314 -49.23 -4.64 3.14
CA PRO A 314 -50.47 -5.19 2.62
C PRO A 314 -50.23 -6.38 1.68
N SER A 315 -50.89 -7.52 1.91
CA SER A 315 -50.69 -8.73 1.12
C SER A 315 -51.12 -8.62 -0.35
N ASN A 316 -51.88 -7.58 -0.69
CA ASN A 316 -52.30 -7.27 -2.06
C ASN A 316 -51.27 -6.41 -2.83
N CYS A 317 -50.14 -6.05 -2.21
CA CYS A 317 -48.99 -5.45 -2.88
C CYS A 317 -47.76 -6.36 -2.69
N ALA A 318 -47.01 -6.61 -3.76
CA ALA A 318 -45.78 -7.42 -3.72
C ALA A 318 -44.62 -6.60 -3.13
N CYS A 319 -44.79 -6.08 -1.92
CA CYS A 319 -43.86 -5.17 -1.25
C CYS A 319 -42.87 -5.97 -0.38
N GLY A 320 -41.57 -5.75 -0.62
CA GLY A 320 -40.47 -6.35 0.13
C GLY A 320 -39.42 -5.29 0.51
N PRO A 321 -39.75 -4.36 1.42
CA PRO A 321 -38.86 -3.27 1.77
C PRO A 321 -37.57 -3.76 2.44
N ALA A 322 -37.60 -4.83 3.23
CA ALA A 322 -36.41 -5.34 3.87
C ALA A 322 -35.47 -6.03 2.87
N GLU A 323 -36.02 -6.75 1.88
CA GLU A 323 -35.24 -7.30 0.78
C GLU A 323 -34.62 -6.20 -0.08
N LEU A 324 -35.35 -5.09 -0.31
CA LEU A 324 -34.83 -3.94 -1.05
C LEU A 324 -33.67 -3.24 -0.32
N VAL A 325 -33.76 -3.03 0.99
CA VAL A 325 -32.65 -2.51 1.80
C VAL A 325 -31.46 -3.47 1.74
N ALA A 326 -31.67 -4.78 1.85
CA ALA A 326 -30.58 -5.75 1.73
C ALA A 326 -29.90 -5.74 0.35
N LEU A 327 -30.68 -5.60 -0.73
CA LEU A 327 -30.18 -5.51 -2.10
C LEU A 327 -29.33 -4.26 -2.30
N THR A 328 -29.83 -3.09 -1.88
CA THR A 328 -29.09 -1.82 -2.04
C THR A 328 -27.82 -1.81 -1.18
N ARG A 329 -27.89 -2.29 0.07
CA ARG A 329 -26.73 -2.40 0.98
C ARG A 329 -25.64 -3.31 0.43
N SER A 330 -26.02 -4.51 0.00
CA SER A 330 -25.07 -5.46 -0.58
C SER A 330 -24.45 -4.93 -1.88
N THR A 331 -25.22 -4.21 -2.69
CA THR A 331 -24.75 -3.57 -3.92
C THR A 331 -23.78 -2.42 -3.61
N ALA A 332 -24.13 -1.51 -2.71
CA ALA A 332 -23.25 -0.40 -2.32
C ALA A 332 -21.91 -0.91 -1.78
N TRP A 333 -21.92 -1.91 -0.89
CA TRP A 333 -20.69 -2.51 -0.37
C TRP A 333 -19.91 -3.28 -1.44
N LYS A 334 -20.57 -3.96 -2.37
CA LYS A 334 -19.91 -4.63 -3.50
C LYS A 334 -19.11 -3.65 -4.37
N TYR A 335 -19.58 -2.41 -4.50
CA TYR A 335 -18.91 -1.35 -5.25
C TYR A 335 -18.00 -0.46 -4.40
N GLY A 336 -17.74 -0.85 -3.15
CA GLY A 336 -16.80 -0.13 -2.27
C GLY A 336 -17.34 1.16 -1.66
N LEU A 337 -18.66 1.40 -1.71
CA LEU A 337 -19.31 2.54 -1.07
C LEU A 337 -19.55 2.27 0.42
N ASP A 338 -19.60 3.35 1.19
CA ASP A 338 -20.23 3.34 2.51
C ASP A 338 -21.77 3.35 2.34
N TYR A 339 -22.50 3.00 3.41
CA TYR A 339 -23.96 2.87 3.34
C TYR A 339 -24.59 3.44 4.59
N GLY A 340 -25.34 4.52 4.45
CA GLY A 340 -26.13 5.17 5.48
C GLY A 340 -27.61 4.79 5.38
N GLY A 341 -28.34 4.91 6.48
CA GLY A 341 -29.75 4.54 6.54
C GLY A 341 -30.64 5.63 7.10
N GLU A 342 -31.89 5.68 6.66
CA GLU A 342 -32.96 6.49 7.25
C GLU A 342 -34.25 5.67 7.41
N ASN A 343 -35.11 6.03 8.36
CA ASN A 343 -36.48 5.51 8.39
C ASN A 343 -37.39 6.31 7.46
N ALA A 344 -38.35 5.68 6.78
CA ALA A 344 -39.24 6.35 5.84
C ALA A 344 -40.47 6.99 6.50
N LEU A 345 -41.00 6.33 7.53
CA LEU A 345 -42.21 6.74 8.26
C LEU A 345 -41.88 7.17 9.70
N ASP A 346 -42.81 7.86 10.35
CA ASP A 346 -42.70 8.18 11.78
C ASP A 346 -42.72 6.90 12.63
N ILE A 347 -41.73 6.77 13.50
CA ILE A 347 -41.49 5.60 14.36
C ILE A 347 -41.33 5.96 15.84
N GLU A 348 -41.82 7.13 16.25
CA GLU A 348 -41.77 7.53 17.67
C GLU A 348 -42.39 6.48 18.59
N GLY A 349 -41.61 5.98 19.55
CA GLY A 349 -42.07 4.95 20.50
C GLY A 349 -42.24 3.54 19.91
N ASN A 350 -41.91 3.32 18.64
CA ASN A 350 -42.04 2.03 17.96
C ASN A 350 -40.79 1.16 18.13
N THR A 351 -40.83 0.26 19.10
CA THR A 351 -39.71 -0.65 19.40
C THR A 351 -39.46 -1.71 18.33
N GLN A 352 -40.49 -2.11 17.57
CA GLN A 352 -40.36 -3.09 16.49
C GLN A 352 -39.61 -2.50 15.28
N ALA A 353 -39.96 -1.26 14.90
CA ALA A 353 -39.23 -0.48 13.91
C ALA A 353 -37.75 -0.31 14.28
N ASN A 354 -37.47 0.05 15.54
CA ASN A 354 -36.10 0.21 16.02
C ASN A 354 -35.29 -1.10 15.95
N ALA A 355 -35.90 -2.24 16.32
CA ALA A 355 -35.25 -3.54 16.22
C ALA A 355 -34.94 -3.91 14.76
N GLN A 356 -35.84 -3.58 13.83
CA GLN A 356 -35.64 -3.79 12.39
C GLN A 356 -34.49 -2.91 11.85
N ILE A 357 -34.41 -1.63 12.26
CA ILE A 357 -33.28 -0.75 11.90
C ILE A 357 -31.95 -1.37 12.35
N VAL A 358 -31.86 -1.82 13.60
CA VAL A 358 -30.64 -2.45 14.14
C VAL A 358 -30.26 -3.70 13.34
N LYS A 359 -31.24 -4.56 12.99
CA LYS A 359 -31.03 -5.74 12.15
C LYS A 359 -30.52 -5.37 10.75
N GLN A 360 -31.05 -4.31 10.15
CA GLN A 360 -30.66 -3.80 8.83
C GLN A 360 -29.32 -3.04 8.85
N SER A 361 -28.85 -2.62 10.02
CA SER A 361 -27.65 -1.80 10.17
C SER A 361 -26.33 -2.58 10.10
N SER A 362 -26.39 -3.90 9.93
CA SER A 362 -25.20 -4.72 9.72
C SER A 362 -25.50 -5.98 8.89
N SER A 363 -24.49 -6.46 8.17
CA SER A 363 -24.52 -7.76 7.48
C SER A 363 -23.10 -8.21 7.19
N SER A 364 -22.84 -9.52 7.30
CA SER A 364 -21.54 -10.13 6.97
C SER A 364 -20.33 -9.46 7.64
N GLY A 365 -20.48 -9.02 8.90
CA GLY A 365 -19.39 -8.38 9.66
C GLY A 365 -19.13 -6.90 9.32
N LYS A 366 -19.86 -6.32 8.37
CA LYS A 366 -19.82 -4.87 8.06
C LYS A 366 -21.06 -4.18 8.63
N ALA A 367 -20.87 -3.01 9.21
CA ALA A 367 -21.94 -2.12 9.69
C ALA A 367 -22.09 -0.90 8.79
N ILE A 368 -23.28 -0.29 8.82
CA ILE A 368 -23.56 0.99 8.13
C ILE A 368 -22.63 2.12 8.61
N SER A 369 -22.51 3.17 7.81
CA SER A 369 -21.70 4.37 8.09
C SER A 369 -22.41 5.41 8.93
N GLY A 370 -23.75 5.45 8.90
CA GLY A 370 -24.55 6.38 9.70
C GLY A 370 -26.04 6.05 9.63
N PHE A 371 -26.81 6.62 10.57
CA PHE A 371 -28.27 6.56 10.54
C PHE A 371 -28.86 7.94 10.85
N THR A 372 -29.81 8.38 10.02
CA THR A 372 -30.56 9.63 10.20
C THR A 372 -31.99 9.31 10.64
N TYR A 373 -32.38 9.80 11.81
CA TYR A 373 -33.72 9.57 12.36
C TYR A 373 -34.72 10.62 11.85
N LEU A 374 -35.76 10.15 11.18
CA LEU A 374 -36.89 10.96 10.70
C LEU A 374 -38.08 10.82 11.69
N ARG A 375 -38.39 11.81 12.51
CA ARG A 375 -37.80 13.16 12.58
C ARG A 375 -37.78 13.66 14.03
N MET A 376 -36.94 14.65 14.33
CA MET A 376 -37.08 15.40 15.58
C MET A 376 -38.47 16.05 15.64
N SER A 377 -39.17 15.88 16.76
CA SER A 377 -40.47 16.50 17.03
C SER A 377 -40.63 16.79 18.53
N ASP A 378 -41.60 17.63 18.89
CA ASP A 378 -41.97 17.87 20.28
C ASP A 378 -42.50 16.59 20.97
N SER A 379 -43.16 15.71 20.21
CA SER A 379 -43.66 14.42 20.73
C SER A 379 -42.51 13.47 21.05
N LEU A 380 -41.44 13.46 20.24
CA LEU A 380 -40.23 12.70 20.52
C LEU A 380 -39.51 13.22 21.77
N LEU A 381 -39.39 14.54 21.93
CA LEU A 381 -38.59 15.17 22.98
C LEU A 381 -39.31 15.27 24.33
N ASN A 382 -40.63 15.51 24.32
CA ASN A 382 -41.40 15.76 25.55
C ASN A 382 -42.03 14.48 26.13
N SER A 383 -42.13 13.39 25.36
CA SER A 383 -42.58 12.09 25.86
C SER A 383 -41.40 11.29 26.42
N SER A 384 -41.40 11.06 27.74
CA SER A 384 -40.37 10.20 28.38
C SER A 384 -40.33 8.80 27.78
N TYR A 385 -41.47 8.26 27.32
CA TYR A 385 -41.51 6.96 26.66
C TYR A 385 -40.84 7.00 25.29
N ASN A 386 -41.23 7.94 24.41
CA ASN A 386 -40.67 8.03 23.06
C ASN A 386 -39.17 8.33 23.09
N PHE A 387 -38.75 9.25 23.97
CA PHE A 387 -37.34 9.59 24.13
C PHE A 387 -36.51 8.40 24.63
N ASN A 388 -37.03 7.61 25.59
CA ASN A 388 -36.35 6.41 26.06
C ASN A 388 -36.21 5.34 24.96
N VAL A 389 -37.25 5.14 24.15
CA VAL A 389 -37.22 4.20 23.01
C VAL A 389 -36.21 4.64 21.94
N TYR A 390 -36.13 5.95 21.66
CA TYR A 390 -35.11 6.52 20.79
C TYR A 390 -33.69 6.36 21.36
N ALA A 391 -33.48 6.66 22.65
CA ALA A 391 -32.18 6.50 23.30
C ALA A 391 -31.68 5.04 23.27
N GLN A 392 -32.60 4.08 23.38
CA GLN A 392 -32.28 2.65 23.22
C GLN A 392 -31.80 2.32 21.81
N LEU A 393 -32.43 2.87 20.75
CA LEU A 393 -31.96 2.70 19.37
C LEU A 393 -30.55 3.26 19.18
N VAL A 394 -30.30 4.50 19.66
CA VAL A 394 -28.98 5.13 19.59
C VAL A 394 -27.92 4.26 20.25
N ASN A 395 -28.19 3.75 21.46
CA ASN A 395 -27.27 2.87 22.17
C ASN A 395 -27.01 1.56 21.42
N ALA A 396 -28.05 0.94 20.84
CA ALA A 396 -27.91 -0.29 20.09
C ALA A 396 -27.02 -0.10 18.83
N LEU A 397 -27.19 1.00 18.12
CA LEU A 397 -26.38 1.31 16.93
C LEU A 397 -24.92 1.61 17.28
N HIS A 398 -24.65 2.30 18.40
CA HIS A 398 -23.27 2.47 18.90
C HIS A 398 -22.60 1.14 19.30
N GLN A 399 -23.36 0.16 19.82
CA GLN A 399 -22.80 -1.14 20.18
C GLN A 399 -22.41 -1.99 18.96
N LEU A 400 -23.13 -1.87 17.84
CA LEU A 400 -22.73 -2.51 16.57
C LEU A 400 -21.35 -2.02 16.11
N GLU A 401 -21.03 -0.75 16.35
CA GLU A 401 -19.74 -0.14 16.02
C GLU A 401 -18.59 -0.75 16.83
N MET A 402 -18.80 -1.08 18.11
CA MET A 402 -17.77 -1.68 18.96
C MET A 402 -17.50 -3.14 18.61
N ASN A 403 -18.55 -3.91 18.30
CA ASN A 403 -18.42 -5.34 18.00
C ASN A 403 -17.71 -5.59 16.67
N THR A 404 -17.97 -4.78 15.65
CA THR A 404 -17.27 -4.86 14.34
C THR A 404 -15.78 -4.47 14.41
N LYS A 405 -15.41 -3.55 15.31
CA LYS A 405 -14.00 -3.22 15.58
C LYS A 405 -13.24 -4.36 16.29
N SER A 406 -13.92 -5.13 17.13
CA SER A 406 -13.32 -6.23 17.90
C SER A 406 -13.05 -7.50 17.07
N SER A 407 -13.82 -7.78 16.01
CA SER A 407 -13.61 -8.95 15.15
C SER A 407 -12.42 -8.82 14.20
N ASN A 408 -11.93 -7.58 13.99
CA ASN A 408 -10.77 -7.28 13.15
C ASN A 408 -9.47 -7.06 13.96
N SER A 409 -9.49 -7.30 15.28
CA SER A 409 -8.37 -6.93 16.17
C SER A 409 -7.19 -7.92 16.20
N ASN A 410 -7.01 -8.74 15.16
CA ASN A 410 -5.72 -9.41 14.94
C ASN A 410 -4.73 -8.56 14.13
N ASP A 411 -5.17 -7.41 13.60
CA ASP A 411 -4.27 -6.43 13.00
C ASP A 411 -3.97 -5.31 14.00
N THR A 412 -2.76 -5.36 14.54
CA THR A 412 -2.29 -4.32 15.46
C THR A 412 -1.90 -3.08 14.64
N ILE A 413 -2.37 -1.92 15.12
CA ILE A 413 -2.12 -0.53 14.66
C ILE A 413 -3.10 0.00 13.60
N HIS A 414 -4.29 0.38 14.05
CA HIS A 414 -4.98 1.58 13.56
C HIS A 414 -5.42 2.45 14.74
N ILE A 415 -4.57 3.43 15.10
CA ILE A 415 -5.06 4.67 15.71
C ILE A 415 -5.02 5.72 14.60
N LEU A 416 -5.90 5.55 13.62
CA LEU A 416 -6.51 6.70 12.98
C LEU A 416 -7.82 6.89 13.73
N LYS A 417 -7.98 8.03 14.42
CA LYS A 417 -9.28 8.46 14.89
C LYS A 417 -10.17 8.65 13.65
N GLN A 418 -10.84 7.60 13.20
CA GLN A 418 -12.10 7.77 12.48
C GLN A 418 -13.00 8.53 13.46
N LEU A 419 -13.45 9.71 13.03
CA LEU A 419 -14.48 10.47 13.73
C LEU A 419 -15.65 9.52 14.04
N PRO A 420 -16.30 9.62 15.22
CA PRO A 420 -17.48 8.82 15.50
C PRO A 420 -18.48 9.03 14.36
N LYS A 421 -18.89 7.92 13.74
CA LYS A 421 -19.89 7.86 12.67
C LYS A 421 -21.15 8.62 13.11
N SER A 422 -21.61 9.56 12.28
CA SER A 422 -22.56 10.60 12.66
C SER A 422 -24.00 10.09 12.79
N PHE A 423 -24.67 10.47 13.88
CA PHE A 423 -26.12 10.39 14.06
C PHE A 423 -26.71 11.78 13.79
N LEU A 424 -27.54 11.92 12.76
CA LEU A 424 -28.05 13.22 12.31
C LEU A 424 -29.59 13.31 12.46
N PHE A 425 -30.08 14.53 12.66
CA PHE A 425 -31.51 14.87 12.65
C PHE A 425 -31.83 15.74 11.44
N SER A 426 -33.03 15.56 10.86
CA SER A 426 -33.59 16.47 9.85
C SER A 426 -34.68 17.35 10.48
N PHE A 427 -34.80 18.64 10.11
CA PHE A 427 -35.79 19.59 10.69
C PHE A 427 -37.13 19.64 9.94
N LYS A 428 -38.26 19.67 10.66
CA LYS A 428 -39.58 19.90 10.05
C LYS A 428 -39.75 21.42 9.95
N ASN A 429 -40.02 21.94 8.76
CA ASN A 429 -40.48 23.33 8.61
C ASN A 429 -41.88 23.47 9.20
#